data_AF-A0A931V3G5-F1
#
_entry.id   AF-A0A931V3G5-F1
#
_cell.length_a   1.000
_cell.length_b   1.000
_cell.length_c   1.000
_cell.angle_alpha   90.00
_cell.angle_beta   90.00
_cell.angle_gamma   90.00
#
_symmetry.space_group_name_H-M   'P 1'
#
loop_
_entity.id
_entity.type
_entity.pdbx_description
1 polymer ?
#
loop_
_entity_poly.entity_id
_entity_poly.type
_entity_poly.pdbx_seq_one_letter_code
_entity_poly.pdbx_strand_id
1 'polypeptide(L)'
;MNDEPVTRKSKPIPWGVVFAIASVVSLIALGYYYVYHRDLGTERTRLLRERAALAASIAEDVGTLRGKVEPWTVALAAPQWPGDHLDPDARALTWRERPTVYLRMRAADAASNDAVRTNAKLSSLDGLSACLLRSKGIGPWAYGEVMARADFLGADFIRDVKETKNDLRLRNLAYALEQYKLKDFPDARDGSKLSEYAVIVLDEDPAQVPSTSAAFGGDASVHQKILSTSHPVRLSLRRLADGKELLRLRRTPDAAVMQVAGDSTALAGGIEVRRIQALGCAMANEALDFAGANTGPAIAMSPPPLPAVAVPPPAPSAAPSASASASPSGSPPAPSASAPK
;
A
#
# COMPACT_ATOMS: atom_id res chain seq x y z
N MET A 1 64.76 41.72 -29.18
CA MET A 1 64.21 40.68 -30.06
C MET A 1 62.77 41.05 -30.30
N ASN A 2 62.49 41.64 -31.47
CA ASN A 2 61.15 42.10 -31.85
C ASN A 2 60.54 41.00 -32.72
N ASP A 3 59.55 40.29 -32.19
CA ASP A 3 58.78 39.31 -32.97
C ASP A 3 57.87 40.06 -33.95
N GLU A 4 58.17 39.97 -35.24
CA GLU A 4 57.27 40.46 -36.29
C GLU A 4 56.01 39.58 -36.35
N PRO A 5 54.81 40.17 -36.36
CA PRO A 5 53.57 39.41 -36.49
C PRO A 5 53.48 38.83 -37.92
N VAL A 6 53.62 37.51 -38.02
CA VAL A 6 53.37 36.77 -39.26
C VAL A 6 51.89 36.88 -39.62
N THR A 7 51.57 37.81 -40.52
CA THR A 7 50.23 37.95 -41.09
C THR A 7 49.99 36.86 -42.14
N ARG A 8 49.46 35.70 -41.71
CA ARG A 8 48.98 34.68 -42.65
C ARG A 8 47.77 35.22 -43.43
N LYS A 9 47.95 35.51 -44.72
CA LYS A 9 46.84 35.68 -45.67
C LYS A 9 46.05 34.37 -45.76
N SER A 10 44.89 34.32 -45.11
CA SER A 10 43.93 33.22 -45.31
C SER A 10 43.33 33.34 -46.71
N LYS A 11 43.35 32.23 -47.47
CA LYS A 11 42.61 32.15 -48.73
C LYS A 11 41.10 32.14 -48.39
N PRO A 12 40.26 32.95 -49.05
CA PRO A 12 38.83 32.94 -48.80
C PRO A 12 38.27 31.56 -49.16
N ILE A 13 37.53 30.96 -48.24
CA ILE A 13 36.86 29.68 -48.47
C ILE A 13 35.75 29.92 -49.52
N PRO A 14 35.69 29.14 -50.61
CA PRO A 14 34.64 29.29 -51.60
C PRO A 14 33.27 28.91 -51.01
N TRP A 15 32.30 29.83 -51.08
CA TRP A 15 30.95 29.65 -50.55
C TRP A 15 30.24 28.38 -51.05
N GLY A 16 30.53 27.94 -52.28
CA GLY A 16 29.95 26.69 -52.82
C GLY A 16 30.28 25.45 -51.99
N VAL A 17 31.50 25.37 -51.42
CA VAL A 17 31.90 24.25 -50.55
C VAL A 17 31.13 24.29 -49.22
N VAL A 18 30.91 25.49 -48.67
CA VAL A 18 30.13 25.69 -47.43
C VAL A 18 28.69 25.21 -47.63
N PHE A 19 28.04 25.58 -48.74
CA PHE A 19 26.68 25.14 -49.04
C PHE A 19 26.59 23.62 -49.27
N ALA A 20 27.56 23.03 -49.96
CA ALA A 20 27.60 21.57 -50.16
C ALA A 20 27.71 20.82 -48.81
N ILE A 21 28.61 21.26 -47.92
CA ILE A 21 28.76 20.66 -46.59
C ILE A 21 27.48 20.84 -45.76
N ALA A 22 26.91 22.04 -45.73
CA ALA A 22 25.68 22.33 -45.00
C ALA A 22 24.50 21.47 -45.49
N SER A 23 24.38 21.25 -46.80
CA SER A 23 23.36 20.39 -47.38
C SER A 23 23.54 18.93 -46.95
N VAL A 24 24.76 18.40 -46.98
CA VAL A 24 25.04 17.02 -46.55
C VAL A 24 24.73 16.83 -45.07
N VAL A 25 25.18 17.76 -44.20
CA VAL A 25 24.89 17.70 -42.76
C VAL A 25 23.38 17.76 -42.50
N SER A 26 22.65 18.60 -43.22
CA SER A 26 21.19 18.71 -43.08
C SER A 26 20.47 17.43 -43.49
N LEU A 27 20.88 16.78 -44.57
CA LEU A 27 20.32 15.49 -45.00
C LEU A 27 20.61 14.37 -43.99
N ILE A 28 21.82 14.34 -43.42
CA ILE A 28 22.17 13.36 -42.37
C ILE A 28 21.33 13.61 -41.11
N ALA A 29 21.20 14.86 -40.68
CA ALA A 29 20.39 15.22 -39.52
C ALA A 29 18.91 14.85 -39.73
N LEU A 30 18.36 15.09 -40.93
CA LEU A 30 16.99 14.71 -41.28
C LEU A 30 16.81 13.19 -41.32
N GLY A 31 17.79 12.46 -41.87
CA GLY A 31 17.79 11.00 -41.89
C GLY A 31 17.83 10.40 -40.48
N TYR A 32 18.72 10.91 -39.62
CA TYR A 32 18.78 10.52 -38.21
C TYR A 32 17.47 10.83 -37.49
N TYR A 33 16.92 12.02 -37.68
CA TYR A 33 15.62 12.42 -37.12
C TYR A 33 14.49 11.47 -37.56
N TYR A 34 14.43 11.10 -38.84
CA TYR A 34 13.42 10.19 -39.37
C TYR A 34 13.54 8.77 -38.76
N VAL A 35 14.75 8.20 -38.73
CA VAL A 35 14.99 6.88 -38.13
C VAL A 35 14.64 6.91 -36.64
N TYR A 36 15.13 7.91 -35.92
CA TYR A 36 14.85 8.10 -34.49
C TYR A 36 13.35 8.19 -34.19
N HIS A 37 12.60 8.98 -34.97
CA HIS A 37 11.14 9.10 -34.80
C HIS A 37 10.39 7.81 -35.16
N ARG A 38 10.85 7.06 -36.17
CA ARG A 38 10.27 5.77 -36.55
C ARG A 38 10.45 4.72 -35.46
N ASP A 39 11.63 4.67 -34.84
CA ASP A 39 11.93 3.72 -33.77
C ASP A 39 11.05 3.99 -32.53
N LEU A 40 10.89 5.27 -32.16
CA LEU A 40 9.97 5.67 -31.09
C LEU A 40 8.51 5.30 -31.37
N GLY A 41 8.06 5.40 -32.63
CA GLY A 41 6.71 4.99 -33.01
C GLY A 41 6.48 3.48 -32.86
N THR A 42 7.48 2.69 -33.27
CA THR A 42 7.46 1.23 -33.14
C THR A 42 7.42 0.81 -31.67
N GLU A 43 8.27 1.43 -30.84
CA GLU A 43 8.35 1.14 -29.42
C GLU A 43 7.06 1.50 -28.66
N ARG A 44 6.46 2.67 -28.92
CA ARG A 44 5.15 3.03 -28.36
C ARG A 44 4.07 2.00 -28.70
N THR A 45 4.03 1.56 -29.95
CA THR A 45 3.04 0.57 -30.41
C THR A 45 3.26 -0.78 -29.73
N ARG A 46 4.52 -1.19 -29.53
CA ARG A 46 4.88 -2.40 -28.79
C ARG A 46 4.39 -2.33 -27.34
N LEU A 47 4.70 -1.25 -26.62
CA LEU A 47 4.30 -1.08 -25.22
C LEU A 47 2.79 -1.06 -25.03
N LEU A 48 2.06 -0.33 -25.88
CA LEU A 48 0.59 -0.28 -25.80
C LEU A 48 -0.05 -1.65 -26.08
N ARG A 49 0.50 -2.41 -27.04
CA ARG A 49 0.02 -3.76 -27.35
C ARG A 49 0.28 -4.73 -26.20
N GLU A 50 1.49 -4.73 -25.64
CA GLU A 50 1.85 -5.58 -24.51
C GLU A 50 1.01 -5.28 -23.26
N ARG A 51 0.87 -3.99 -22.91
CA ARG A 51 -0.05 -3.55 -21.86
C ARG A 51 -1.48 -4.01 -22.12
N ALA A 52 -1.98 -3.88 -23.35
CA ALA A 52 -3.35 -4.27 -23.68
C ALA A 52 -3.56 -5.78 -23.54
N ALA A 53 -2.56 -6.59 -23.92
CA ALA A 53 -2.59 -8.04 -23.73
C ALA A 53 -2.64 -8.42 -22.24
N LEU A 54 -1.80 -7.81 -21.40
CA LEU A 54 -1.82 -8.03 -19.95
C LEU A 54 -3.17 -7.61 -19.35
N ALA A 55 -3.67 -6.41 -19.70
CA ALA A 55 -4.93 -5.92 -19.18
C ALA A 55 -6.10 -6.83 -19.58
N ALA A 56 -6.14 -7.27 -20.84
CA ALA A 56 -7.17 -8.19 -21.34
C ALA A 56 -7.14 -9.53 -20.59
N SER A 57 -5.94 -10.05 -20.29
CA SER A 57 -5.80 -11.36 -19.63
C SER A 57 -6.33 -11.44 -18.19
N ILE A 58 -6.54 -10.31 -17.51
CA ILE A 58 -7.07 -10.25 -16.13
C ILE A 58 -8.40 -9.49 -16.02
N ALA A 59 -8.87 -8.87 -17.11
CA ALA A 59 -10.03 -7.98 -17.08
C ALA A 59 -11.31 -8.67 -16.58
N GLU A 60 -11.54 -9.92 -16.99
CA GLU A 60 -12.71 -10.71 -16.58
C GLU A 60 -12.66 -11.07 -15.08
N ASP A 61 -11.52 -11.58 -14.61
CA ASP A 61 -11.32 -11.96 -13.21
C ASP A 61 -11.43 -10.74 -12.28
N VAL A 62 -10.77 -9.63 -12.63
CA VAL A 62 -10.86 -8.36 -11.90
C VAL A 62 -12.29 -7.81 -11.92
N GLY A 63 -12.95 -7.82 -13.08
CA GLY A 63 -14.34 -7.37 -13.21
C GLY A 63 -15.32 -8.19 -12.37
N THR A 64 -15.13 -9.51 -12.32
CA THR A 64 -15.93 -10.44 -11.52
C THR A 64 -15.71 -10.21 -10.03
N LEU A 65 -14.45 -10.10 -9.60
CA LEU A 65 -14.12 -9.82 -8.20
C LEU A 65 -14.73 -8.48 -7.77
N ARG A 66 -14.58 -7.44 -8.59
CA ARG A 66 -15.12 -6.10 -8.37
C ARG A 66 -16.65 -6.10 -8.26
N GLY A 67 -17.32 -6.76 -9.21
CA GLY A 67 -18.77 -6.88 -9.25
C GLY A 67 -19.38 -7.63 -8.05
N LYS A 68 -18.57 -8.37 -7.30
CA LYS A 68 -18.97 -9.07 -6.07
C LYS A 68 -18.62 -8.26 -4.81
N VAL A 69 -17.35 -7.89 -4.66
CA VAL A 69 -16.85 -7.26 -3.42
C VAL A 69 -17.48 -5.89 -3.20
N GLU A 70 -17.54 -5.02 -4.22
CA GLU A 70 -18.02 -3.63 -4.02
C GLU A 70 -19.49 -3.57 -3.56
N PRO A 71 -20.46 -4.28 -4.19
CA PRO A 71 -21.83 -4.26 -3.71
C PRO A 71 -21.98 -4.85 -2.30
N TRP A 72 -21.19 -5.87 -1.95
CA TRP A 72 -21.20 -6.42 -0.59
C TRP A 72 -20.67 -5.43 0.44
N THR A 73 -19.63 -4.67 0.09
CA THR A 73 -19.09 -3.60 0.95
C THR A 73 -20.13 -2.51 1.17
N VAL A 74 -20.79 -2.03 0.11
CA VAL A 74 -21.87 -1.03 0.22
C VAL A 74 -23.04 -1.56 1.06
N ALA A 75 -23.44 -2.81 0.85
CA ALA A 75 -24.50 -3.43 1.63
C ALA A 75 -24.13 -3.57 3.12
N LEU A 76 -22.88 -3.91 3.43
CA LEU A 76 -22.38 -3.98 4.81
C LEU A 76 -22.30 -2.60 5.48
N ALA A 77 -22.11 -1.55 4.69
CA ALA A 77 -22.07 -0.16 5.16
C ALA A 77 -23.47 0.45 5.44
N ALA A 78 -24.56 -0.28 5.13
CA ALA A 78 -25.92 0.21 5.32
C ALA A 78 -26.16 0.73 6.76
N PRO A 79 -26.84 1.87 6.98
CA PRO A 79 -26.95 2.47 8.30
C PRO A 79 -27.51 1.52 9.38
N GLN A 80 -28.49 0.70 9.00
CA GLN A 80 -29.10 -0.29 9.88
C GLN A 80 -28.30 -1.58 9.85
N TRP A 81 -27.84 -2.03 11.04
CA TRP A 81 -27.21 -3.34 11.18
C TRP A 81 -28.29 -4.43 11.16
N PRO A 82 -28.29 -5.35 10.18
CA PRO A 82 -29.31 -6.41 10.08
C PRO A 82 -29.18 -7.49 11.17
N GLY A 83 -28.19 -7.38 12.07
CA GLY A 83 -27.88 -8.37 13.08
C GLY A 83 -26.75 -9.30 12.64
N ASP A 84 -26.16 -9.95 13.65
CA ASP A 84 -25.11 -10.93 13.44
C ASP A 84 -25.66 -12.18 12.74
N HIS A 85 -24.84 -12.82 11.91
CA HIS A 85 -25.18 -14.01 11.17
C HIS A 85 -24.01 -14.99 11.18
N LEU A 86 -24.30 -16.26 11.44
CA LEU A 86 -23.33 -17.34 11.37
C LEU A 86 -23.92 -18.50 10.59
N ASP A 87 -23.35 -18.75 9.42
CA ASP A 87 -23.64 -19.95 8.65
C ASP A 87 -22.95 -21.17 9.30
N PRO A 88 -23.57 -22.36 9.31
CA PRO A 88 -22.94 -23.57 9.84
C PRO A 88 -21.57 -23.88 9.20
N ASP A 89 -21.37 -23.57 7.91
CA ASP A 89 -20.12 -23.82 7.20
C ASP A 89 -18.95 -23.01 7.80
N ALA A 90 -19.21 -21.82 8.38
CA ALA A 90 -18.16 -21.00 8.99
C ALA A 90 -17.50 -21.68 10.19
N ARG A 91 -18.19 -22.59 10.89
CA ARG A 91 -17.70 -23.30 12.07
C ARG A 91 -16.60 -24.31 11.76
N ALA A 92 -16.50 -24.76 10.51
CA ALA A 92 -15.44 -25.66 10.08
C ALA A 92 -14.07 -24.96 10.02
N LEU A 93 -14.04 -23.62 10.00
CA LEU A 93 -12.84 -22.76 9.96
C LEU A 93 -11.88 -23.04 8.79
N THR A 94 -12.27 -23.88 7.82
CA THR A 94 -11.43 -24.24 6.67
C THR A 94 -11.12 -23.02 5.82
N TRP A 95 -12.03 -22.05 5.75
CA TRP A 95 -11.87 -20.78 5.04
C TRP A 95 -10.65 -19.98 5.47
N ARG A 96 -10.15 -20.15 6.71
CA ARG A 96 -8.97 -19.42 7.21
C ARG A 96 -7.70 -19.74 6.44
N GLU A 97 -7.60 -20.95 5.90
CA GLU A 97 -6.42 -21.44 5.18
C GLU A 97 -6.56 -21.29 3.67
N ARG A 98 -7.69 -20.76 3.19
CA ARG A 98 -8.00 -20.64 1.77
C ARG A 98 -7.59 -19.27 1.23
N PRO A 99 -7.28 -19.18 -0.08
CA PRO A 99 -6.97 -17.91 -0.71
C PRO A 99 -8.09 -16.89 -0.48
N THR A 100 -7.72 -15.74 0.08
CA THR A 100 -8.68 -14.75 0.58
C THR A 100 -8.26 -13.35 0.16
N VAL A 101 -9.22 -12.57 -0.33
CA VAL A 101 -9.06 -11.12 -0.50
C VAL A 101 -9.56 -10.39 0.74
N TYR A 102 -8.80 -9.42 1.22
CA TYR A 102 -9.07 -8.64 2.43
C TYR A 102 -9.31 -7.18 2.08
N LEU A 103 -10.42 -6.62 2.55
CA LEU A 103 -10.76 -5.21 2.40
C LEU A 103 -11.09 -4.64 3.78
N ARG A 104 -10.35 -3.62 4.21
CA ARG A 104 -10.68 -2.81 5.38
C ARG A 104 -10.77 -1.33 5.01
N MET A 105 -11.85 -0.68 5.43
CA MET A 105 -12.05 0.76 5.24
C MET A 105 -13.03 1.32 6.27
N ARG A 106 -13.16 2.64 6.33
CA ARG A 106 -14.20 3.29 7.13
C ARG A 106 -15.58 3.07 6.52
N ALA A 107 -16.59 2.81 7.35
CA ALA A 107 -17.96 2.56 6.90
C ALA A 107 -18.56 3.75 6.13
N ALA A 108 -18.28 4.98 6.57
CA ALA A 108 -18.72 6.21 5.90
C ALA A 108 -18.14 6.38 4.48
N ASP A 109 -16.99 5.76 4.22
CA ASP A 109 -16.27 5.86 2.96
C ASP A 109 -16.73 4.79 1.93
N ALA A 110 -17.71 3.95 2.33
CA ALA A 110 -18.30 2.87 1.54
C ALA A 110 -19.74 3.18 1.08
N ALA A 111 -20.07 4.46 0.87
CA ALA A 111 -21.42 4.90 0.51
C ALA A 111 -21.88 4.49 -0.90
N SER A 112 -20.95 4.19 -1.81
CA SER A 112 -21.21 3.77 -3.18
C SER A 112 -20.07 2.92 -3.73
N ASN A 113 -20.30 2.19 -4.82
CA ASN A 113 -19.23 1.40 -5.46
C ASN A 113 -18.03 2.27 -5.88
N ASP A 114 -18.26 3.49 -6.36
CA ASP A 114 -17.18 4.41 -6.72
C ASP A 114 -16.41 4.94 -5.51
N ALA A 115 -17.10 5.16 -4.38
CA ALA A 115 -16.46 5.48 -3.11
C ALA A 115 -15.59 4.30 -2.63
N VAL A 116 -16.11 3.06 -2.71
CA VAL A 116 -15.35 1.86 -2.41
C VAL A 116 -14.11 1.76 -3.30
N ARG A 117 -14.20 1.98 -4.61
CA ARG A 117 -13.02 1.97 -5.52
C ARG A 117 -11.95 2.96 -5.11
N THR A 118 -12.37 4.16 -4.74
CA THR A 118 -11.46 5.25 -4.40
C THR A 118 -10.76 4.97 -3.07
N ASN A 119 -11.54 4.57 -2.07
CA ASN A 119 -11.06 4.41 -0.69
C ASN A 119 -10.41 3.04 -0.43
N ALA A 120 -10.75 2.01 -1.23
CA ALA A 120 -10.15 0.68 -1.11
C ALA A 120 -8.65 0.70 -1.33
N LYS A 121 -8.13 1.67 -2.09
CA LYS A 121 -6.68 1.84 -2.34
C LYS A 121 -5.87 2.06 -1.06
N LEU A 122 -6.52 2.49 0.03
CA LEU A 122 -5.91 2.68 1.34
C LEU A 122 -5.94 1.39 2.19
N SER A 123 -6.65 0.36 1.75
CA SER A 123 -6.72 -0.92 2.45
C SER A 123 -5.38 -1.64 2.33
N SER A 124 -4.80 -2.01 3.48
CA SER A 124 -3.61 -2.84 3.60
C SER A 124 -3.89 -4.05 4.48
N LEU A 125 -3.00 -5.05 4.45
CA LEU A 125 -2.99 -6.10 5.46
C LEU A 125 -2.63 -5.51 6.82
N ASP A 126 -3.29 -6.01 7.86
CA ASP A 126 -3.16 -5.55 9.25
C ASP A 126 -3.28 -6.71 10.24
N GLY A 127 -3.25 -6.40 11.54
CA GLY A 127 -3.35 -7.38 12.62
C GLY A 127 -4.63 -8.21 12.59
N LEU A 128 -5.74 -7.65 12.11
CA LEU A 128 -6.99 -8.41 11.95
C LEU A 128 -6.80 -9.49 10.90
N SER A 129 -6.32 -9.14 9.71
CA SER A 129 -6.06 -10.11 8.65
C SER A 129 -5.03 -11.18 9.09
N ALA A 130 -3.99 -10.79 9.81
CA ALA A 130 -2.93 -11.69 10.28
C ALA A 130 -3.40 -12.66 11.38
N CYS A 131 -4.28 -12.23 12.29
CA CYS A 131 -4.81 -13.06 13.37
C CYS A 131 -6.01 -13.92 12.90
N LEU A 132 -6.83 -13.40 12.00
CA LEU A 132 -8.01 -14.09 11.48
C LEU A 132 -7.62 -15.19 10.49
N LEU A 133 -6.75 -14.88 9.53
CA LEU A 133 -6.39 -15.76 8.41
C LEU A 133 -5.11 -16.55 8.71
N ARG A 134 -5.03 -17.76 8.18
CA ARG A 134 -3.89 -18.69 8.33
C ARG A 134 -3.50 -19.25 6.97
N SER A 135 -3.26 -18.36 6.01
CA SER A 135 -2.92 -18.77 4.66
C SER A 135 -1.67 -19.67 4.67
N LYS A 136 -1.81 -20.87 4.12
CA LYS A 136 -0.70 -21.83 3.91
C LYS A 136 -0.24 -21.74 2.46
N GLY A 137 0.28 -20.58 2.07
CA GLY A 137 0.81 -20.37 0.72
C GLY A 137 0.34 -19.07 0.11
N ILE A 138 -0.63 -19.14 -0.80
CA ILE A 138 -1.03 -18.03 -1.65
C ILE A 138 -2.08 -17.15 -0.93
N GLY A 139 -1.74 -15.87 -0.69
CA GLY A 139 -2.59 -14.89 -0.01
C GLY A 139 -2.32 -14.81 1.51
N PRO A 140 -3.09 -14.00 2.27
CA PRO A 140 -4.17 -13.14 1.81
C PRO A 140 -3.67 -11.96 0.98
N TRP A 141 -4.53 -11.41 0.13
CA TRP A 141 -4.24 -10.18 -0.62
C TRP A 141 -5.07 -9.01 -0.10
N ALA A 142 -4.48 -7.83 -0.01
CA ALA A 142 -5.26 -6.61 0.16
C ALA A 142 -6.01 -6.29 -1.14
N TYR A 143 -7.33 -6.17 -1.08
CA TYR A 143 -8.19 -5.84 -2.22
C TYR A 143 -7.74 -4.55 -2.90
N GLY A 144 -7.37 -3.54 -2.11
CA GLY A 144 -6.83 -2.27 -2.59
C GLY A 144 -5.60 -2.43 -3.48
N GLU A 145 -4.65 -3.27 -3.06
CA GLU A 145 -3.42 -3.54 -3.80
C GLU A 145 -3.70 -4.32 -5.09
N VAL A 146 -4.58 -5.33 -5.04
CA VAL A 146 -5.01 -6.09 -6.23
C VAL A 146 -5.63 -5.14 -7.27
N MET A 147 -6.54 -4.26 -6.82
CA MET A 147 -7.17 -3.28 -7.70
C MET A 147 -6.19 -2.23 -8.21
N ALA A 148 -5.32 -1.69 -7.36
CA ALA A 148 -4.32 -0.70 -7.75
C ALA A 148 -3.34 -1.27 -8.79
N ARG A 149 -2.92 -2.53 -8.63
CA ARG A 149 -2.08 -3.22 -9.60
C ARG A 149 -2.83 -3.52 -10.90
N ALA A 150 -4.10 -3.91 -10.86
CA ALA A 150 -4.90 -4.05 -12.07
C ALA A 150 -5.07 -2.71 -12.81
N ASP A 151 -5.25 -1.62 -12.05
CA ASP A 151 -5.43 -0.26 -12.55
C ASP A 151 -4.11 0.41 -13.01
N PHE A 152 -2.92 -0.12 -12.68
CA PHE A 152 -1.63 0.40 -13.17
C PHE A 152 -1.59 0.43 -14.70
N LEU A 153 -2.23 -0.58 -15.32
CA LEU A 153 -2.41 -0.62 -16.75
C LEU A 153 -3.42 0.46 -17.21
N GLY A 154 -3.92 1.37 -16.39
CA GLY A 154 -5.03 2.28 -16.71
C GLY A 154 -4.73 3.39 -17.72
N ALA A 155 -5.63 4.38 -17.75
CA ALA A 155 -5.58 5.50 -18.68
C ALA A 155 -4.31 6.36 -18.56
N ASP A 156 -3.76 6.49 -17.35
CA ASP A 156 -2.58 7.31 -17.10
C ASP A 156 -1.33 6.76 -17.79
N PHE A 157 -1.09 5.45 -17.72
CA PHE A 157 0.03 4.81 -18.44
C PHE A 157 -0.14 4.96 -19.96
N ILE A 158 -1.36 4.76 -20.48
CA ILE A 158 -1.66 4.93 -21.91
C ILE A 158 -1.38 6.36 -22.36
N ARG A 159 -1.83 7.34 -21.58
CA ARG A 159 -1.60 8.77 -21.84
C ARG A 159 -0.10 9.06 -21.87
N ASP A 160 0.63 8.62 -20.86
CA ASP A 160 2.07 8.84 -20.74
C ASP A 160 2.87 8.24 -21.91
N VAL A 161 2.54 7.03 -22.37
CA VAL A 161 3.18 6.39 -23.53
C VAL A 161 2.85 7.14 -24.83
N LYS A 162 1.60 7.60 -24.99
CA LYS A 162 1.17 8.32 -26.21
C LYS A 162 1.76 9.71 -26.30
N GLU A 163 1.81 10.45 -25.19
CA GLU A 163 2.17 11.85 -25.16
C GLU A 163 3.69 12.09 -25.02
N THR A 164 4.44 11.11 -24.51
CA THR A 164 5.89 11.29 -24.33
C THR A 164 6.61 11.46 -25.67
N LYS A 165 7.32 12.58 -25.82
CA LYS A 165 8.27 12.83 -26.92
C LYS A 165 9.72 12.49 -26.54
N ASN A 166 9.98 12.21 -25.26
CA ASN A 166 11.31 11.93 -24.72
C ASN A 166 11.58 10.42 -24.74
N ASP A 167 12.62 9.99 -25.45
CA ASP A 167 13.06 8.58 -25.54
C ASP A 167 13.42 8.00 -24.17
N LEU A 168 14.13 8.75 -23.33
CA LEU A 168 14.47 8.28 -21.97
C LEU A 168 13.21 8.01 -21.15
N ARG A 169 12.18 8.87 -21.27
CA ARG A 169 10.89 8.63 -20.60
C ARG A 169 10.18 7.41 -21.18
N LEU A 170 10.21 7.20 -22.50
CA LEU A 170 9.62 6.02 -23.13
C LEU A 170 10.30 4.72 -22.67
N ARG A 171 11.63 4.71 -22.56
CA ARG A 171 12.39 3.57 -22.02
C ARG A 171 12.10 3.32 -20.55
N ASN A 172 11.94 4.37 -19.75
CA ASN A 172 11.52 4.24 -18.34
C ASN A 172 10.12 3.63 -18.23
N LEU A 173 9.17 4.02 -19.09
CA LEU A 173 7.84 3.40 -19.15
C LEU A 173 7.90 1.94 -19.59
N ALA A 174 8.78 1.60 -20.53
CA ALA A 174 9.04 0.21 -20.94
C ALA A 174 9.57 -0.62 -19.77
N TYR A 175 10.55 -0.10 -19.03
CA TYR A 175 11.09 -0.75 -17.85
C TYR A 175 10.03 -0.92 -16.74
N ALA A 176 9.20 0.10 -16.51
CA ALA A 176 8.11 0.03 -15.55
C ALA A 176 7.08 -1.06 -15.92
N LEU A 177 6.72 -1.18 -17.20
CA LEU A 177 5.83 -2.23 -17.68
C LEU A 177 6.43 -3.63 -17.49
N GLU A 178 7.72 -3.81 -17.74
CA GLU A 178 8.41 -5.08 -17.53
C GLU A 178 8.51 -5.43 -16.03
N GLN A 179 8.84 -4.45 -15.17
CA GLN A 179 8.84 -4.66 -13.71
C GLN A 179 7.44 -5.05 -13.21
N TYR A 180 6.41 -4.35 -13.68
CA TYR A 180 5.02 -4.68 -13.37
C TYR A 180 4.68 -6.12 -13.77
N LYS A 181 5.00 -6.50 -15.00
CA LYS A 181 4.75 -7.86 -15.53
C LYS A 181 5.40 -8.96 -14.71
N LEU A 182 6.62 -8.72 -14.20
CA LEU A 182 7.37 -9.69 -13.43
C LEU A 182 6.97 -9.75 -11.95
N LYS A 183 6.59 -8.62 -11.36
CA LYS A 183 6.37 -8.50 -9.90
C LYS A 183 4.91 -8.34 -9.52
N ASP A 184 4.23 -7.35 -10.08
CA ASP A 184 2.90 -6.94 -9.65
C ASP A 184 1.77 -7.67 -10.37
N PHE A 185 1.97 -8.01 -11.65
CA PHE A 185 0.98 -8.70 -12.46
C PHE A 185 0.62 -10.09 -11.93
N PRO A 186 1.59 -10.95 -11.50
CA PRO A 186 1.25 -12.23 -10.90
C PRO A 186 0.35 -12.07 -9.67
N ASP A 187 0.64 -11.11 -8.79
CA ASP A 187 -0.18 -10.87 -7.60
C ASP A 187 -1.58 -10.36 -7.94
N ALA A 188 -1.71 -9.46 -8.93
CA ALA A 188 -3.02 -8.96 -9.37
C ALA A 188 -3.86 -10.07 -10.01
N ARG A 189 -3.23 -10.90 -10.86
CA ARG A 189 -3.85 -12.07 -11.48
C ARG A 189 -4.25 -13.10 -10.43
N ASP A 190 -3.33 -13.47 -9.55
CA ASP A 190 -3.55 -14.54 -8.58
C ASP A 190 -4.55 -14.08 -7.52
N GLY A 191 -4.48 -12.84 -7.05
CA GLY A 191 -5.44 -12.26 -6.13
C GLY A 191 -6.85 -12.12 -6.71
N SER A 192 -7.00 -11.83 -8.00
CA SER A 192 -8.31 -11.78 -8.65
C SER A 192 -8.88 -13.15 -9.00
N LYS A 193 -8.04 -14.07 -9.47
CA LYS A 193 -8.45 -15.38 -9.99
C LYS A 193 -8.53 -16.47 -8.92
N LEU A 194 -7.57 -16.51 -7.99
CA LEU A 194 -7.44 -17.61 -7.03
C LEU A 194 -8.19 -17.33 -5.73
N SER A 195 -8.60 -16.09 -5.46
CA SER A 195 -9.37 -15.77 -4.25
C SER A 195 -10.68 -16.56 -4.20
N GLU A 196 -10.86 -17.32 -3.13
CA GLU A 196 -12.07 -18.11 -2.89
C GLU A 196 -13.01 -17.42 -1.89
N TYR A 197 -12.45 -16.58 -1.02
CA TYR A 197 -13.17 -15.85 0.01
C TYR A 197 -12.86 -14.36 -0.04
N ALA A 198 -13.81 -13.56 0.42
CA ALA A 198 -13.64 -12.14 0.68
C ALA A 198 -13.94 -11.84 2.16
N VAL A 199 -12.99 -11.19 2.83
CA VAL A 199 -13.17 -10.64 4.18
C VAL A 199 -13.29 -9.13 4.04
N ILE A 200 -14.45 -8.60 4.41
CA ILE A 200 -14.76 -7.17 4.35
C ILE A 200 -14.92 -6.66 5.78
N VAL A 201 -14.14 -5.65 6.13
CA VAL A 201 -14.12 -5.01 7.44
C VAL A 201 -14.43 -3.53 7.28
N LEU A 202 -15.46 -3.06 7.99
CA LEU A 202 -15.84 -1.66 8.00
C LEU A 202 -15.73 -1.10 9.41
N ASP A 203 -14.87 -0.11 9.56
CA ASP A 203 -14.66 0.62 10.80
C ASP A 203 -15.72 1.74 10.91
N GLU A 204 -16.57 1.69 11.94
CA GLU A 204 -17.53 2.76 12.23
C GLU A 204 -16.86 3.89 13.01
N ASP A 205 -17.38 5.11 12.86
CA ASP A 205 -16.87 6.24 13.60
C ASP A 205 -17.21 6.10 15.09
N PRO A 206 -16.23 6.25 15.99
CA PRO A 206 -16.51 6.41 17.41
C PRO A 206 -17.26 7.74 17.66
N ALA A 207 -17.86 7.88 18.84
CA ALA A 207 -18.54 9.12 19.21
C ALA A 207 -17.63 10.37 19.13
N GLN A 208 -16.32 10.19 19.33
CA GLN A 208 -15.31 11.23 19.17
C GLN A 208 -14.12 10.64 18.41
N VAL A 209 -13.89 11.15 17.20
CA VAL A 209 -12.68 10.83 16.43
C VAL A 209 -11.49 11.60 17.02
N PRO A 210 -10.34 10.96 17.29
CA PRO A 210 -9.14 11.67 17.72
C PRO A 210 -8.76 12.78 16.72
N SER A 211 -8.31 13.93 17.21
CA SER A 211 -7.88 15.03 16.35
C SER A 211 -6.54 14.75 15.67
N THR A 212 -5.68 13.94 16.28
CA THR A 212 -4.32 13.63 15.84
C THR A 212 -4.03 12.13 15.93
N SER A 213 -2.98 11.68 15.23
CA SER A 213 -2.36 10.36 15.40
C SER A 213 -0.86 10.53 15.61
N ALA A 214 -0.31 9.92 16.65
CA ALA A 214 1.13 9.87 16.88
C ALA A 214 1.84 8.91 15.90
N ALA A 215 1.14 7.88 15.40
CA ALA A 215 1.68 6.94 14.41
C ALA A 215 1.82 7.57 13.01
N PHE A 216 0.84 8.37 12.60
CA PHE A 216 0.74 8.87 11.22
C PHE A 216 0.94 10.39 11.09
N GLY A 217 1.07 11.12 12.21
CA GLY A 217 1.31 12.56 12.22
C GLY A 217 0.05 13.40 11.99
N GLY A 218 0.25 14.68 11.61
CA GLY A 218 -0.82 15.66 11.42
C GLY A 218 -1.73 15.38 10.22
N ASP A 219 -1.17 14.82 9.15
CA ASP A 219 -1.86 14.55 7.88
C ASP A 219 -2.56 13.18 7.87
N ALA A 220 -2.67 12.52 9.02
CA ALA A 220 -3.36 11.25 9.15
C ALA A 220 -4.81 11.36 8.65
N SER A 221 -5.23 10.39 7.84
CA SER A 221 -6.62 10.26 7.43
C SER A 221 -7.53 10.01 8.64
N VAL A 222 -8.82 10.31 8.50
CA VAL A 222 -9.82 10.02 9.54
C VAL A 222 -9.83 8.53 9.88
N HIS A 223 -9.74 7.66 8.87
CA HIS A 223 -9.65 6.21 9.06
C HIS A 223 -8.45 5.82 9.92
N GLN A 224 -7.25 6.31 9.61
CA GLN A 224 -6.04 6.05 10.38
C GLN A 224 -6.14 6.48 11.85
N LYS A 225 -6.81 7.61 12.12
CA LYS A 225 -7.02 8.10 13.50
C LYS A 225 -8.00 7.22 14.28
N ILE A 226 -9.00 6.63 13.62
CA ILE A 226 -9.98 5.75 14.25
C ILE A 226 -9.33 4.42 14.66
N LEU A 227 -8.43 3.88 13.83
CA LEU A 227 -7.81 2.57 14.02
C LEU A 227 -7.08 2.40 15.37
N SER A 228 -6.62 3.49 16.00
CA SER A 228 -5.93 3.46 17.29
C SER A 228 -6.84 3.55 18.51
N THR A 229 -8.15 3.69 18.30
CA THR A 229 -9.16 3.75 19.36
C THR A 229 -10.10 2.56 19.29
N SER A 230 -10.71 2.18 20.41
CA SER A 230 -11.79 1.18 20.37
C SER A 230 -13.02 1.81 19.71
N HIS A 231 -13.53 1.16 18.67
CA HIS A 231 -14.66 1.64 17.87
C HIS A 231 -15.46 0.43 17.34
N PRO A 232 -16.74 0.59 16.96
CA PRO A 232 -17.50 -0.50 16.39
C PRO A 232 -16.94 -0.90 15.02
N VAL A 233 -16.76 -2.19 14.82
CA VAL A 233 -16.26 -2.80 13.59
C VAL A 233 -17.30 -3.77 13.06
N ARG A 234 -17.65 -3.66 11.78
CA ARG A 234 -18.46 -4.63 11.05
C ARG A 234 -17.54 -5.53 10.25
N LEU A 235 -17.74 -6.83 10.36
CA LEU A 235 -16.99 -7.83 9.63
C LEU A 235 -17.96 -8.73 8.87
N SER A 236 -17.68 -8.97 7.59
CA SER A 236 -18.37 -9.94 6.75
C SER A 236 -17.35 -10.86 6.08
N LEU A 237 -17.58 -12.16 6.19
CA LEU A 237 -16.85 -13.19 5.46
C LEU A 237 -17.81 -13.80 4.43
N ARG A 238 -17.42 -13.75 3.16
CA ARG A 238 -18.23 -14.25 2.05
C ARG A 238 -17.42 -15.18 1.15
N ARG A 239 -18.08 -16.21 0.63
CA ARG A 239 -17.50 -17.10 -0.38
C ARG A 239 -17.69 -16.45 -1.75
N LEU A 240 -16.61 -16.34 -2.53
CA LEU A 240 -16.64 -15.67 -3.83
C LEU A 240 -17.40 -16.48 -4.88
N ALA A 241 -17.40 -17.81 -4.80
CA ALA A 241 -18.05 -18.67 -5.80
C ALA A 241 -19.56 -18.41 -5.93
N ASP A 242 -20.29 -18.40 -4.82
CA ASP A 242 -21.75 -18.30 -4.74
C ASP A 242 -22.24 -17.01 -4.07
N GLY A 243 -21.34 -16.22 -3.49
CA GLY A 243 -21.69 -15.01 -2.74
C GLY A 243 -22.32 -15.28 -1.38
N LYS A 244 -22.28 -16.53 -0.90
CA LYS A 244 -22.85 -16.91 0.39
C LYS A 244 -22.10 -16.22 1.53
N GLU A 245 -22.85 -15.50 2.37
CA GLU A 245 -22.32 -14.89 3.59
C GLU A 245 -22.19 -15.97 4.66
N LEU A 246 -20.95 -16.22 5.10
CA LEU A 246 -20.65 -17.26 6.08
C LEU A 246 -20.66 -16.72 7.51
N LEU A 247 -20.20 -15.48 7.67
CA LEU A 247 -20.15 -14.82 8.96
C LEU A 247 -20.38 -13.32 8.75
N ARG A 248 -21.23 -12.74 9.60
CA ARG A 248 -21.47 -11.31 9.70
C ARG A 248 -21.52 -10.94 11.17
N LEU A 249 -20.68 -10.00 11.59
CA LEU A 249 -20.46 -9.69 12.99
C LEU A 249 -20.24 -8.20 13.18
N ARG A 250 -20.84 -7.61 14.21
CA ARG A 250 -20.52 -6.25 14.66
C ARG A 250 -20.09 -6.25 16.11
N ARG A 251 -18.85 -5.86 16.39
CA ARG A 251 -18.28 -5.82 17.75
C ARG A 251 -17.49 -4.53 17.96
N THR A 252 -17.25 -4.18 19.21
CA THR A 252 -16.36 -3.08 19.59
C THR A 252 -15.17 -3.72 20.28
N PRO A 253 -14.12 -4.10 19.54
CA PRO A 253 -12.97 -4.80 20.13
C PRO A 253 -12.32 -3.91 21.18
N ASP A 254 -11.94 -4.52 22.29
CA ASP A 254 -11.11 -3.89 23.32
C ASP A 254 -9.83 -4.71 23.49
N ALA A 255 -8.71 -4.01 23.58
CA ALA A 255 -7.40 -4.63 23.70
C ALA A 255 -6.52 -3.77 24.62
N ALA A 256 -6.15 -4.35 25.75
CA ALA A 256 -5.16 -3.76 26.63
C ALA A 256 -3.75 -3.99 26.04
N VAL A 257 -3.10 -2.92 25.58
CA VAL A 257 -1.68 -2.97 25.21
C VAL A 257 -0.87 -2.84 26.49
N MET A 258 -0.33 -3.95 26.98
CA MET A 258 0.62 -3.91 28.09
C MET A 258 1.95 -3.34 27.59
N GLN A 259 2.45 -2.29 28.24
CA GLN A 259 3.82 -1.84 28.04
C GLN A 259 4.75 -2.83 28.76
N VAL A 260 5.69 -3.42 28.03
CA VAL A 260 6.67 -4.34 28.62
C VAL A 260 7.74 -3.51 29.35
N ALA A 261 8.13 -3.91 30.56
CA ALA A 261 9.21 -3.26 31.29
C ALA A 261 10.49 -3.26 30.44
N GLY A 262 10.95 -2.07 30.04
CA GLY A 262 12.07 -1.88 29.11
C GLY A 262 11.70 -1.13 27.82
N ASP A 263 10.41 -1.00 27.50
CA ASP A 263 9.91 -0.18 26.37
C ASP A 263 9.91 1.34 26.67
N SER A 264 10.65 1.82 27.67
CA SER A 264 10.67 3.24 28.05
C SER A 264 11.18 4.18 26.95
N THR A 265 11.75 3.63 25.87
CA THR A 265 12.18 4.36 24.67
C THR A 265 11.21 4.26 23.49
N ALA A 266 10.10 3.50 23.61
CA ALA A 266 9.13 3.40 22.54
C ALA A 266 8.46 4.75 22.30
N LEU A 267 8.72 5.35 21.14
CA LEU A 267 8.06 6.57 20.70
C LEU A 267 6.53 6.38 20.73
N ALA A 268 5.77 7.43 21.04
CA ALA A 268 4.31 7.39 21.13
C ALA A 268 3.65 6.74 19.89
N GLY A 269 4.19 7.00 18.69
CA GLY A 269 3.73 6.35 17.46
C GLY A 269 3.92 4.84 17.44
N GLY A 270 5.00 4.31 18.02
CA GLY A 270 5.21 2.87 18.14
C GLY A 270 4.18 2.19 19.06
N ILE A 271 3.81 2.85 20.16
CA ILE A 271 2.75 2.37 21.07
C ILE A 271 1.40 2.36 20.33
N GLU A 272 1.11 3.42 19.57
CA GLU A 272 -0.13 3.52 18.80
C GLU A 272 -0.23 2.44 17.70
N VAL A 273 0.85 2.18 16.96
CA VAL A 273 0.89 1.08 15.97
C VAL A 273 0.64 -0.27 16.64
N ARG A 274 1.27 -0.55 17.78
CA ARG A 274 1.01 -1.80 18.54
C ARG A 274 -0.45 -1.89 18.97
N ARG A 275 -1.07 -0.77 19.35
CA ARG A 275 -2.49 -0.72 19.69
C ARG A 275 -3.40 -1.03 18.50
N ILE A 276 -3.12 -0.47 17.32
CA ILE A 276 -3.86 -0.79 16.09
C ILE A 276 -3.80 -2.30 15.81
N GLN A 277 -2.61 -2.90 15.92
CA GLN A 277 -2.42 -4.34 15.71
C GLN A 277 -3.20 -5.17 16.76
N ALA A 278 -3.12 -4.78 18.04
CA ALA A 278 -3.81 -5.45 19.13
C ALA A 278 -5.34 -5.40 18.99
N LEU A 279 -5.91 -4.23 18.64
CA LEU A 279 -7.34 -4.09 18.38
C LEU A 279 -7.79 -4.92 17.17
N GLY A 280 -6.98 -4.98 16.11
CA GLY A 280 -7.23 -5.85 14.96
C GLY A 280 -7.29 -7.33 15.36
N CYS A 281 -6.32 -7.80 16.14
CA CYS A 281 -6.32 -9.19 16.64
C CYS A 281 -7.45 -9.47 17.63
N ALA A 282 -7.83 -8.50 18.47
CA ALA A 282 -9.00 -8.64 19.34
C ALA A 282 -10.28 -8.84 18.52
N MET A 283 -10.48 -8.07 17.46
CA MET A 283 -11.62 -8.27 16.54
C MET A 283 -11.57 -9.63 15.83
N ALA A 284 -10.38 -10.09 15.45
CA ALA A 284 -10.22 -11.42 14.86
C ALA A 284 -10.62 -12.52 15.86
N ASN A 285 -10.23 -12.40 17.14
CA ASN A 285 -10.62 -13.34 18.18
C ASN A 285 -12.13 -13.35 18.42
N GLU A 286 -12.77 -12.18 18.49
CA GLU A 286 -14.24 -12.08 18.57
C GLU A 286 -14.94 -12.81 17.42
N ALA A 287 -14.41 -12.70 16.19
CA ALA A 287 -14.94 -13.42 15.04
C ALA A 287 -14.74 -14.94 15.14
N LEU A 288 -13.59 -15.39 15.66
CA LEU A 288 -13.29 -16.81 15.87
C LEU A 288 -14.11 -17.41 17.00
N ASP A 289 -14.29 -16.68 18.11
CA ASP A 289 -15.18 -17.04 19.22
C ASP A 289 -16.62 -17.20 18.73
N PHE A 290 -17.10 -16.22 17.96
CA PHE A 290 -18.43 -16.29 17.36
C PHE A 290 -18.59 -17.48 16.41
N ALA A 291 -17.54 -17.83 15.64
CA ALA A 291 -17.52 -19.00 14.78
C ALA A 291 -17.36 -20.34 15.55
N GLY A 292 -17.21 -20.32 16.87
CA GLY A 292 -17.05 -21.51 17.71
C GLY A 292 -15.64 -22.11 17.71
N ALA A 293 -14.62 -21.36 17.29
CA ALA A 293 -13.24 -21.84 17.28
C ALA A 293 -12.69 -22.16 18.67
N ASN A 294 -13.19 -21.47 19.69
CA ASN A 294 -12.71 -21.58 21.07
C ASN A 294 -13.62 -22.42 21.97
N THR A 295 -14.52 -23.25 21.40
CA THR A 295 -15.33 -24.19 22.19
C THR A 295 -14.58 -25.45 22.64
N GLY A 296 -13.24 -25.46 22.54
CA GLY A 296 -12.45 -26.43 23.31
C GLY A 296 -12.71 -26.23 24.81
N PRO A 297 -12.58 -27.27 25.66
CA PRO A 297 -12.67 -27.07 27.10
C PRO A 297 -11.71 -25.95 27.43
N ALA A 298 -12.22 -24.88 28.05
CA ALA A 298 -11.41 -23.74 28.44
C ALA A 298 -10.18 -24.27 29.15
N ILE A 299 -9.04 -24.30 28.46
CA ILE A 299 -7.77 -24.47 29.13
C ILE A 299 -7.68 -23.17 29.88
N ALA A 300 -8.10 -23.22 31.15
CA ALA A 300 -7.85 -22.17 32.11
C ALA A 300 -6.34 -21.98 32.06
N MET A 301 -5.90 -21.02 31.25
CA MET A 301 -4.60 -20.40 31.38
C MET A 301 -4.67 -19.62 32.69
N SER A 302 -4.73 -20.35 33.80
CA SER A 302 -4.06 -19.91 35.00
C SER A 302 -2.65 -19.58 34.52
N PRO A 303 -2.23 -18.31 34.57
CA PRO A 303 -0.86 -17.98 34.21
C PRO A 303 0.04 -18.92 35.02
N PRO A 304 1.04 -19.57 34.38
CA PRO A 304 2.00 -20.36 35.14
C PRO A 304 2.50 -19.47 36.28
N PRO A 305 2.54 -19.97 37.53
CA PRO A 305 3.03 -19.17 38.65
C PRO A 305 4.38 -18.61 38.24
N LEU A 306 4.45 -17.28 38.18
CA LEU A 306 5.70 -16.61 37.84
C LEU A 306 6.77 -17.16 38.78
N PRO A 307 7.92 -17.66 38.26
CA PRO A 307 9.01 -18.01 39.14
C PRO A 307 9.29 -16.81 40.02
N ALA A 308 9.32 -17.02 41.33
CA ALA A 308 9.59 -15.98 42.30
C ALA A 308 10.87 -15.27 41.88
N VAL A 309 10.73 -14.02 41.40
CA VAL A 309 11.87 -13.18 41.06
C VAL A 309 12.57 -12.93 42.39
N ALA A 310 13.69 -13.61 42.60
CA ALA A 310 14.57 -13.34 43.73
C ALA A 310 14.92 -11.85 43.64
N VAL A 311 14.49 -11.08 44.64
CA VAL A 311 14.87 -9.68 44.79
C VAL A 311 16.40 -9.65 44.83
N PRO A 312 17.07 -9.05 43.82
CA PRO A 312 18.52 -8.93 43.87
C PRO A 312 18.90 -8.12 45.12
N PRO A 313 19.97 -8.51 45.83
CA PRO A 313 20.43 -7.77 47.00
C PRO A 313 20.72 -6.30 46.64
N PRO A 314 20.47 -5.36 47.56
CA PRO A 314 20.69 -3.94 47.30
C PRO A 314 22.14 -3.70 46.86
N ALA A 315 22.29 -3.03 45.71
CA ALA A 315 23.58 -2.65 45.18
C ALA A 315 24.33 -1.75 46.19
N PRO A 316 25.66 -1.93 46.37
CA PRO A 316 26.44 -1.06 47.22
C PRO A 316 26.44 0.38 46.67
N SER A 317 26.20 1.35 47.56
CA SER A 317 26.28 2.79 47.27
C SER A 317 27.61 3.15 46.61
N ALA A 318 27.54 3.55 45.34
CA ALA A 318 28.68 4.14 44.64
C ALA A 318 28.83 5.62 45.03
N ALA A 319 30.07 5.98 45.36
CA ALA A 319 30.54 7.32 45.71
C ALA A 319 30.37 8.33 44.55
N PRO A 320 30.37 9.64 44.84
CA PRO A 320 30.13 10.69 43.86
C PRO A 320 31.36 10.89 42.95
N SER A 321 31.18 10.69 41.64
CA SER A 321 32.17 11.05 40.62
C SER A 321 31.81 12.39 39.98
N ALA A 322 32.85 13.21 39.90
CA ALA A 322 32.84 14.62 39.58
C ALA A 322 32.48 14.96 38.12
N SER A 323 32.01 16.20 37.98
CA SER A 323 31.73 16.98 36.78
C SER A 323 32.82 16.93 35.69
N ALA A 324 32.39 16.86 34.43
CA ALA A 324 33.15 17.40 33.31
C ALA A 324 32.21 17.96 32.22
N SER A 325 32.32 19.27 32.03
CA SER A 325 31.72 20.10 31.00
C SER A 325 32.33 19.83 29.61
N ALA A 326 31.52 19.87 28.54
CA ALA A 326 31.79 20.63 27.31
C ALA A 326 30.73 20.35 26.23
N SER A 327 30.03 21.40 25.81
CA SER A 327 29.26 21.46 24.56
C SER A 327 30.19 21.76 23.37
N PRO A 328 29.79 21.40 22.15
CA PRO A 328 29.67 22.45 21.14
C PRO A 328 28.37 22.38 20.33
N SER A 329 27.74 23.55 20.24
CA SER A 329 26.68 23.92 19.32
C SER A 329 27.20 24.02 17.89
N GLY A 330 26.49 23.42 16.93
CA GLY A 330 26.73 23.61 15.50
C GLY A 330 25.43 23.40 14.71
N SER A 331 24.63 24.46 14.58
CA SER A 331 23.48 24.49 13.67
C SER A 331 23.93 24.92 12.28
N PRO A 332 23.53 24.23 11.20
CA PRO A 332 23.72 24.72 9.84
C PRO A 332 22.66 25.77 9.45
N PRO A 333 23.01 26.77 8.62
CA PRO A 333 22.09 27.82 8.18
C PRO A 333 21.13 27.33 7.07
N ALA A 334 19.92 27.90 7.10
CA ALA A 334 18.86 27.67 6.13
C ALA A 334 19.16 28.30 4.75
N PRO A 335 18.69 27.69 3.64
CA PRO A 335 18.80 28.29 2.31
C PRO A 335 17.77 29.43 2.10
N SER A 336 18.27 30.55 1.57
CA SER A 336 17.51 31.75 1.19
C SER A 336 16.49 31.48 0.08
N ALA A 337 15.27 31.97 0.29
CA ALA A 337 14.22 32.08 -0.71
C ALA A 337 14.54 33.21 -1.71
N SER A 338 14.47 32.90 -3.00
CA SER A 338 14.51 33.89 -4.08
C SER A 338 13.10 34.37 -4.40
N ALA A 339 12.90 35.68 -4.46
CA ALA A 339 11.66 36.33 -4.87
C ALA A 339 11.51 36.37 -6.41
N PRO A 340 10.28 36.41 -6.94
CA PRO A 340 10.02 36.48 -8.39
C PRO A 340 10.11 37.91 -8.94
N LYS A 341 10.47 38.00 -10.23
CA LYS A 341 10.18 39.14 -11.12
C LYS A 341 8.94 38.83 -11.93
#